data_AF-A0A7C5P3L8-F1
#
_entry.id   AF-A0A7C5P3L8-F1
#
_cell.length_a   1.000
_cell.length_b   1.000
_cell.length_c   1.000
_cell.angle_alpha   90.00
_cell.angle_beta   90.00
_cell.angle_gamma   90.00
#
_symmetry.space_group_name_H-M   'P 1'
#
loop_
_entity.id
_entity.type
_entity.pdbx_description
1 polymer ?
#
loop_
_entity_poly.entity_id
_entity_poly.type
_entity_poly.pdbx_seq_one_letter_code
_entity_poly.pdbx_strand_id
1 'polypeptide(L)'
;MPADRLDAELDGRRITAELKMAERDLEDGSRGSFVDVVVTIDDQIVFKMPLGRMGPAPNLHGLWVIGEDWYLEVAESTSGFGASRGIIVQNGKSLLDRLGYDEAFGFIRIEGKPFYFFSQGGKVNASFGGEEIPLVYDEVLHYQCCSGARNNPIKSEDMISYFARRGETWYYVEAGIFR
;
A
#
# COMPACT_ATOMS: atom_id res chain seq x y z
N MET A 1 -3.46 16.26 -6.43
CA MET A 1 -2.08 15.83 -6.12
C MET A 1 -2.19 14.68 -5.14
N PRO A 2 -1.33 13.65 -5.18
CA PRO A 2 -1.32 12.64 -4.13
C PRO A 2 -1.04 13.30 -2.77
N ALA A 3 -1.64 12.77 -1.72
CA ALA A 3 -1.43 13.28 -0.37
C ALA A 3 0.01 12.96 0.06
N ASP A 4 0.75 13.99 0.43
CA ASP A 4 2.06 13.88 1.09
C ASP A 4 1.92 13.64 2.60
N ARG A 5 0.70 13.81 3.12
CA ARG A 5 0.33 13.64 4.52
C ARG A 5 -1.07 13.06 4.66
N LEU A 6 -1.21 12.13 5.60
CA LEU A 6 -2.48 11.56 6.03
C LEU A 6 -2.59 11.65 7.54
N ASP A 7 -3.79 11.95 8.03
CA ASP A 7 -4.11 12.05 9.44
C ASP A 7 -5.26 11.08 9.77
N ALA A 8 -5.19 10.46 10.94
CA ALA A 8 -6.26 9.67 11.54
C ALA A 8 -6.24 9.83 13.07
N GLU A 9 -7.18 9.20 13.76
CA GLU A 9 -7.31 9.23 15.22
C GLU A 9 -7.22 7.80 15.78
N LEU A 10 -6.37 7.61 16.79
CA LEU A 10 -6.18 6.36 17.53
C LEU A 10 -6.38 6.64 19.01
N ASP A 11 -7.47 6.14 19.60
CA ASP A 11 -7.81 6.32 21.01
C ASP A 11 -7.77 7.80 21.48
N GLY A 12 -8.31 8.72 20.67
CA GLY A 12 -8.30 10.16 20.95
C GLY A 12 -6.94 10.84 20.75
N ARG A 13 -5.94 10.10 20.26
CA ARG A 13 -4.60 10.60 19.94
C ARG A 13 -4.47 10.80 18.44
N ARG A 14 -3.76 11.85 18.02
CA ARG A 14 -3.57 12.10 16.59
C ARG A 14 -2.46 11.19 16.07
N ILE A 15 -2.76 10.41 15.03
CA ILE A 15 -1.76 9.69 14.25
C ILE A 15 -1.61 10.35 12.87
N THR A 16 -0.37 10.60 12.46
CA THR A 16 -0.05 11.24 11.17
C THR A 16 0.98 10.40 10.44
N ALA A 17 0.75 10.09 9.17
CA ALA A 17 1.74 9.56 8.24
C ALA A 17 2.14 10.67 7.26
N GLU A 18 3.42 10.93 7.11
CA GLU A 18 3.94 12.02 6.26
C GLU A 18 5.16 11.56 5.46
N LEU A 19 5.22 11.97 4.19
CA LEU A 19 6.38 11.79 3.33
C LEU A 19 7.41 12.89 3.63
N LYS A 20 8.64 12.48 3.94
CA LYS A 20 9.79 13.36 4.11
C LYS A 20 10.73 13.19 2.92
N MET A 21 10.90 14.26 2.16
CA MET A 21 11.79 14.28 1.00
C MET A 21 13.24 14.55 1.41
N ALA A 22 14.18 13.92 0.72
CA ALA A 22 15.59 14.18 0.82
C ALA A 22 16.22 14.16 -0.57
N GLU A 23 17.10 15.11 -0.88
CA GLU A 23 17.94 15.05 -2.07
C GLU A 23 19.20 14.23 -1.79
N ARG A 24 19.62 13.40 -2.74
CA ARG A 24 20.88 12.65 -2.67
C ARG A 24 21.56 12.67 -4.03
N ASP A 25 22.89 12.74 -4.03
CA ASP A 25 23.69 12.58 -5.24
C ASP A 25 23.72 11.10 -5.65
N LEU A 26 23.57 10.83 -6.94
CA LEU A 26 23.61 9.51 -7.55
C LEU A 26 25.00 9.22 -8.11
N GLU A 27 25.31 7.94 -8.37
CA GLU A 27 26.62 7.50 -8.87
C GLU A 27 26.98 8.11 -10.23
N ASP A 28 26.00 8.50 -11.04
CA ASP A 28 26.19 9.16 -12.34
C ASP A 28 26.41 10.69 -12.22
N GLY A 29 26.49 11.22 -11.00
CA GLY A 29 26.66 12.64 -10.71
C GLY A 29 25.38 13.47 -10.81
N SER A 30 24.23 12.85 -11.09
CA SER A 30 22.93 13.52 -11.04
C SER A 30 22.34 13.54 -9.62
N ARG A 31 21.32 14.39 -9.39
CA ARG A 31 20.58 14.41 -8.12
C ARG A 31 19.27 13.64 -8.22
N GLY A 32 19.01 12.81 -7.22
CA GLY A 32 17.73 12.12 -7.03
C GLY A 32 16.98 12.65 -5.83
N SER A 33 15.67 12.84 -5.97
CA SER A 33 14.77 13.00 -4.83
C SER A 33 14.42 11.63 -4.28
N PHE A 34 14.64 11.44 -2.99
CA PHE A 34 14.29 10.26 -2.21
C PHE A 34 13.22 10.62 -1.20
N VAL A 35 12.46 9.62 -0.78
CA VAL A 35 11.35 9.79 0.13
C VAL A 35 11.43 8.75 1.24
N ASP A 36 11.27 9.22 2.47
CA ASP A 36 10.98 8.40 3.64
C ASP A 36 9.52 8.61 4.03
N VAL A 37 8.84 7.61 4.58
CA VAL A 37 7.60 7.84 5.34
C VAL A 37 7.92 7.89 6.82
N VAL A 38 7.29 8.84 7.53
CA VAL A 38 7.37 8.97 8.98
C VAL A 38 5.95 8.93 9.53
N VAL A 39 5.71 8.05 10.51
CA VAL A 39 4.47 8.00 11.27
C VAL A 39 4.73 8.55 12.66
N THR A 40 3.85 9.47 13.09
CA THR A 40 3.88 10.05 14.42
C THR A 40 2.57 9.80 15.15
N ILE A 41 2.63 9.63 16.48
CA ILE A 41 1.46 9.68 17.38
C ILE A 41 1.73 10.78 18.40
N ASP A 42 0.87 11.79 18.47
CA ASP A 42 1.08 13.02 19.24
C ASP A 42 2.49 13.59 19.05
N ASP A 43 2.89 13.72 17.78
CA ASP A 43 4.19 14.22 17.32
C ASP A 43 5.43 13.37 17.72
N GLN A 44 5.24 12.23 18.38
CA GLN A 44 6.32 11.26 18.63
C GLN A 44 6.44 10.29 17.46
N ILE A 45 7.64 10.14 16.90
CA ILE A 45 7.91 9.18 15.82
C ILE A 45 7.75 7.76 16.35
N VAL A 46 6.80 7.02 15.77
CA VAL A 46 6.55 5.61 16.11
C VAL A 46 6.98 4.66 14.99
N PHE A 47 7.14 5.17 13.78
CA PHE A 47 7.62 4.39 12.64
C PHE A 47 8.29 5.29 11.61
N LYS A 48 9.35 4.78 10.98
CA LYS A 48 10.01 5.43 9.85
C LYS A 48 10.58 4.37 8.92
N MET A 49 10.40 4.55 7.61
CA MET A 49 11.07 3.71 6.62
C MET A 49 11.43 4.51 5.36
N PRO A 50 12.57 4.18 4.71
CA PRO A 50 12.85 4.68 3.37
C PRO A 50 11.89 4.03 2.35
N LEU A 51 11.43 4.81 1.37
CA LEU A 51 10.58 4.36 0.25
C LEU A 51 11.29 4.44 -1.11
N GLY A 52 12.60 4.77 -1.09
CA GLY A 52 13.42 4.84 -2.29
C GLY A 52 13.28 6.17 -3.05
N ARG A 53 13.61 6.14 -4.34
CA ARG A 53 13.60 7.32 -5.21
C ARG A 53 12.16 7.71 -5.53
N MET A 54 11.84 9.00 -5.48
CA MET A 54 10.52 9.50 -5.81
C MET A 54 10.19 9.18 -7.28
N GLY A 55 9.04 8.55 -7.49
CA GLY A 55 8.51 8.16 -8.80
C GLY A 55 7.23 8.93 -9.15
N PRO A 56 6.66 8.68 -10.34
CA PRO A 56 5.38 9.27 -10.74
C PRO A 56 4.17 8.65 -10.03
N ALA A 57 4.31 7.42 -9.53
CA ALA A 57 3.30 6.78 -8.68
C ALA A 57 3.39 7.35 -7.25
N PRO A 58 2.26 7.58 -6.55
CA PRO A 58 2.27 7.99 -5.15
C PRO A 58 3.01 6.97 -4.29
N ASN A 59 3.79 7.41 -3.31
CA ASN A 59 4.42 6.52 -2.34
C ASN A 59 3.54 6.32 -1.07
N LEU A 60 2.60 7.24 -0.78
CA LEU A 60 1.67 7.17 0.34
C LEU A 60 0.25 6.88 -0.16
N HIS A 61 -0.34 5.76 0.27
CA HIS A 61 -1.63 5.28 -0.25
C HIS A 61 -2.77 5.35 0.75
N GLY A 62 -2.50 5.19 2.05
CA GLY A 62 -3.54 5.34 3.06
C GLY A 62 -3.04 5.09 4.48
N LEU A 63 -3.80 5.63 5.43
CA LEU A 63 -3.63 5.46 6.86
C LEU A 63 -5.01 5.17 7.45
N TRP A 64 -5.15 4.07 8.18
CA TRP A 64 -6.42 3.64 8.76
C TRP A 64 -6.23 3.25 10.21
N VAL A 65 -7.26 3.48 11.02
CA VAL A 65 -7.37 2.93 12.37
C VAL A 65 -8.58 1.98 12.39
N ILE A 66 -8.35 0.77 12.87
CA ILE A 66 -9.35 -0.29 12.99
C ILE A 66 -9.19 -0.92 14.38
N GLY A 67 -10.16 -0.66 15.26
CA GLY A 67 -10.03 -1.02 16.68
C GLY A 67 -8.84 -0.26 17.30
N GLU A 68 -7.96 -1.01 17.96
CA GLU A 68 -6.73 -0.48 18.60
C GLU A 68 -5.52 -0.46 17.65
N ASP A 69 -5.69 -0.94 16.41
CA ASP A 69 -4.60 -1.07 15.45
C ASP A 69 -4.63 0.05 14.41
N TRP A 70 -3.45 0.52 14.02
CA TRP A 70 -3.29 1.36 12.85
C TRP A 70 -2.59 0.61 11.71
N TYR A 71 -3.02 0.93 10.49
CA TYR A 71 -2.51 0.39 9.24
C TYR A 71 -2.04 1.51 8.33
N LEU A 72 -0.90 1.34 7.69
CA LEU A 72 -0.34 2.24 6.70
C LEU A 72 -0.07 1.44 5.42
N GLU A 73 -0.54 1.92 4.28
CA GLU A 73 -0.17 1.41 2.96
C GLU A 73 0.78 2.40 2.28
N VAL A 74 1.95 1.91 1.89
CA VAL A 74 2.95 2.66 1.11
C VAL A 74 3.43 1.84 -0.08
N ALA A 75 3.87 2.54 -1.12
CA ALA A 75 4.51 1.95 -2.28
C ALA A 75 5.99 2.33 -2.24
N GLU A 76 6.87 1.34 -2.08
CA GLU A 76 8.31 1.50 -2.15
C GLU A 76 8.76 1.46 -3.61
N SER A 77 9.51 2.46 -4.05
CA SER A 77 10.08 2.48 -5.39
C SER A 77 11.18 1.42 -5.52
N THR A 78 10.96 0.45 -6.39
CA THR A 78 11.93 -0.61 -6.70
C THR A 78 12.79 -0.25 -7.92
N SER A 79 13.78 -1.09 -8.25
CA SER A 79 14.70 -0.85 -9.37
C SER A 79 13.95 -0.73 -10.71
N GLY A 80 14.06 0.45 -11.33
CA GLY A 80 13.40 0.79 -12.60
C GLY A 80 12.46 1.99 -12.45
N PHE A 81 12.27 2.77 -13.52
CA PHE A 81 11.36 3.90 -13.47
C PHE A 81 9.90 3.39 -13.48
N GLY A 82 9.17 3.59 -12.39
CA GLY A 82 7.73 3.31 -12.31
C GLY A 82 7.33 1.95 -11.70
N ALA A 83 8.29 1.08 -11.35
CA ALA A 83 8.00 -0.14 -10.61
C ALA A 83 7.98 0.14 -9.10
N SER A 84 6.86 -0.17 -8.44
CA SER A 84 6.72 0.01 -7.00
C SER A 84 6.26 -1.27 -6.35
N ARG A 85 6.73 -1.53 -5.13
CA ARG A 85 6.34 -2.66 -4.30
C ARG A 85 5.48 -2.17 -3.14
N GLY A 86 4.31 -2.77 -2.97
CA GLY A 86 3.39 -2.51 -1.88
C GLY A 86 3.88 -3.03 -0.53
N ILE A 87 3.76 -2.17 0.48
CA ILE A 87 4.06 -2.51 1.87
C ILE A 87 2.89 -2.03 2.73
N ILE A 88 2.31 -2.97 3.47
CA ILE A 88 1.35 -2.65 4.53
C ILE A 88 2.07 -2.81 5.87
N VAL A 89 1.99 -1.77 6.70
CA VAL A 89 2.55 -1.72 8.05
C VAL A 89 1.38 -1.72 9.03
N GLN A 90 1.41 -2.63 10.00
CA GLN A 90 0.48 -2.67 11.13
C GLN A 90 1.25 -2.38 12.42
N ASN A 91 0.88 -1.32 13.14
CA ASN A 91 1.52 -0.95 14.41
C ASN A 91 3.06 -0.90 14.34
N GLY A 92 3.60 -0.31 13.27
CA GLY A 92 5.04 -0.14 13.06
C GLY A 92 5.77 -1.39 12.59
N LYS A 93 5.08 -2.49 12.31
CA LYS A 93 5.65 -3.73 11.77
C LYS A 93 5.12 -4.01 10.37
N SER A 94 6.04 -4.24 9.43
CA SER A 94 5.69 -4.67 8.07
C SER A 94 4.99 -6.02 8.08
N LEU A 95 3.90 -6.15 7.31
CA LEU A 95 3.26 -7.44 7.08
C LEU A 95 4.14 -8.39 6.27
N LEU A 96 5.03 -7.86 5.43
CA LEU A 96 5.94 -8.65 4.61
C LEU A 96 6.83 -9.52 5.50
N ASP A 97 7.54 -8.91 6.45
CA ASP A 97 8.42 -9.63 7.37
C ASP A 97 7.65 -10.50 8.36
N ARG A 98 6.51 -10.00 8.85
CA ARG A 98 5.72 -10.69 9.88
C ARG A 98 5.02 -11.95 9.37
N LEU A 99 4.60 -11.95 8.10
CA LEU A 99 3.78 -13.00 7.50
C LEU A 99 4.48 -13.72 6.33
N GLY A 100 5.69 -13.28 5.94
CA GLY A 100 6.45 -13.85 4.84
C GLY A 100 5.84 -13.54 3.47
N TYR A 101 5.28 -12.35 3.29
CA TYR A 101 4.76 -11.89 2.00
C TYR A 101 5.87 -11.26 1.16
N ASP A 102 5.81 -11.47 -0.15
CA ASP A 102 6.66 -10.77 -1.12
C ASP A 102 6.20 -9.30 -1.26
N GLU A 103 4.88 -9.07 -1.16
CA GLU A 103 4.23 -7.76 -1.28
C GLU A 103 2.87 -7.74 -0.56
N ALA A 104 2.42 -6.56 -0.12
CA ALA A 104 1.05 -6.36 0.37
C ALA A 104 0.50 -4.98 -0.05
N PHE A 105 -0.71 -4.93 -0.62
CA PHE A 105 -1.26 -3.71 -1.25
C PHE A 105 -2.79 -3.70 -1.31
N GLY A 106 -3.37 -2.57 -1.74
CA GLY A 106 -4.81 -2.45 -1.99
C GLY A 106 -5.64 -2.46 -0.70
N PHE A 107 -5.09 -1.92 0.39
CA PHE A 107 -5.73 -1.96 1.70
C PHE A 107 -7.04 -1.17 1.69
N ILE A 108 -8.10 -1.75 2.24
CA ILE A 108 -9.39 -1.11 2.45
C ILE A 108 -10.05 -1.69 3.70
N ARG A 109 -10.98 -0.95 4.29
CA ARG A 109 -11.85 -1.44 5.35
C ARG A 109 -13.16 -1.91 4.72
N ILE A 110 -13.53 -3.18 4.89
CA ILE A 110 -14.83 -3.74 4.48
C ILE A 110 -15.55 -4.20 5.74
N GLU A 111 -16.74 -3.66 6.02
CA GLU A 111 -17.51 -3.88 7.25
C GLU A 111 -16.67 -3.77 8.54
N GLY A 112 -15.83 -2.75 8.61
CA GLY A 112 -14.98 -2.53 9.79
C GLY A 112 -13.77 -3.46 9.89
N LYS A 113 -13.56 -4.39 8.95
CA LYS A 113 -12.44 -5.34 8.94
C LYS A 113 -11.40 -4.97 7.88
N PRO A 114 -10.11 -5.25 8.12
CA PRO A 114 -9.08 -5.04 7.11
C PRO A 114 -9.28 -6.01 5.94
N PHE A 115 -9.20 -5.49 4.73
CA PHE A 115 -9.03 -6.23 3.48
C PHE A 115 -7.77 -5.74 2.78
N TYR A 116 -6.96 -6.65 2.25
CA TYR A 116 -5.83 -6.30 1.40
C TYR A 116 -5.43 -7.47 0.50
N PHE A 117 -4.73 -7.19 -0.59
CA PHE A 117 -4.04 -8.19 -1.39
C PHE A 117 -2.64 -8.44 -0.84
N PHE A 118 -2.14 -9.65 -1.03
CA PHE A 118 -0.75 -9.98 -0.78
C PHE A 118 -0.23 -10.94 -1.84
N SER A 119 1.05 -10.84 -2.18
CA SER A 119 1.72 -11.82 -3.00
C SER A 119 2.64 -12.71 -2.17
N GLN A 120 2.63 -14.00 -2.46
CA GLN A 120 3.51 -14.99 -1.85
C GLN A 120 3.76 -16.13 -2.84
N GLY A 121 5.03 -16.45 -3.09
CA GLY A 121 5.38 -17.55 -4.01
C GLY A 121 4.92 -17.30 -5.44
N GLY A 122 4.92 -16.03 -5.86
CA GLY A 122 4.51 -15.61 -7.21
C GLY A 122 3.01 -15.66 -7.50
N LYS A 123 2.16 -15.80 -6.47
CA LYS A 123 0.70 -15.71 -6.59
C LYS A 123 0.15 -14.60 -5.73
N VAL A 124 -0.89 -13.92 -6.21
CA VAL A 124 -1.63 -12.90 -5.47
C VAL A 124 -2.88 -13.53 -4.86
N ASN A 125 -3.01 -13.39 -3.54
CA ASN A 125 -4.14 -13.77 -2.70
C ASN A 125 -4.70 -12.52 -2.00
N ALA A 126 -5.75 -12.69 -1.19
CA ALA A 126 -6.27 -11.61 -0.35
C ALA A 126 -6.37 -12.06 1.11
N SER A 127 -6.34 -11.10 2.03
CA SER A 127 -6.68 -11.28 3.42
C SER A 127 -7.95 -10.49 3.73
N PHE A 128 -8.90 -11.08 4.45
CA PHE A 128 -10.09 -10.39 4.94
C PHE A 128 -10.30 -10.71 6.41
N GLY A 129 -10.27 -9.69 7.27
CA GLY A 129 -10.38 -9.90 8.73
C GLY A 129 -9.24 -10.74 9.32
N GLY A 130 -8.11 -10.84 8.63
CA GLY A 130 -6.97 -11.68 9.03
C GLY A 130 -7.02 -13.12 8.50
N GLU A 131 -8.09 -13.52 7.81
CA GLU A 131 -8.18 -14.81 7.15
C GLU A 131 -7.72 -14.73 5.70
N GLU A 132 -6.91 -15.70 5.27
CA GLU A 132 -6.43 -15.77 3.89
C GLU A 132 -7.51 -16.33 2.94
N ILE A 133 -7.68 -15.64 1.81
CA ILE A 133 -8.56 -16.00 0.72
C ILE A 133 -7.68 -16.41 -0.47
N PRO A 134 -7.69 -17.70 -0.88
CA PRO A 134 -6.87 -18.19 -1.97
C PRO A 134 -7.44 -17.76 -3.33
N LEU A 135 -7.10 -16.55 -3.76
CA LEU A 135 -7.48 -16.03 -5.09
C LEU A 135 -6.61 -16.62 -6.21
N VAL A 136 -5.34 -16.90 -5.90
CA VAL A 136 -4.37 -17.58 -6.79
C VAL A 136 -4.25 -16.89 -8.16
N TYR A 137 -4.25 -15.55 -8.17
CA TYR A 137 -3.96 -14.79 -9.39
C TYR A 137 -2.45 -14.78 -9.66
N ASP A 138 -2.08 -14.69 -10.93
CA ASP A 138 -0.69 -14.42 -11.33
C ASP A 138 -0.34 -12.95 -11.14
N GLU A 139 -1.34 -12.07 -11.20
CA GLU A 139 -1.15 -10.63 -11.15
C GLU A 139 -2.46 -9.93 -10.79
N VAL A 140 -2.37 -8.86 -10.02
CA VAL A 140 -3.42 -7.84 -9.90
C VAL A 140 -2.78 -6.53 -10.30
N LEU A 141 -3.38 -5.76 -11.22
CA LEU A 141 -2.80 -4.48 -11.62
C LEU A 141 -2.90 -3.48 -10.47
N HIS A 142 -1.77 -2.90 -10.08
CA HIS A 142 -1.69 -1.92 -8.99
C HIS A 142 -0.49 -0.98 -9.19
N TYR A 143 -0.52 0.17 -8.50
CA TYR A 143 0.47 1.27 -8.54
C TYR A 143 0.90 1.76 -9.94
N GLN A 144 0.05 1.59 -10.94
CA GLN A 144 0.28 2.10 -12.28
C GLN A 144 0.19 3.63 -12.29
N CYS A 145 1.02 4.28 -13.09
CA CYS A 145 1.01 5.73 -13.29
C CYS A 145 0.42 6.12 -14.66
N CYS A 146 0.16 7.42 -14.86
CA CYS A 146 -0.30 7.98 -16.13
C CYS A 146 -1.60 7.32 -16.63
N SER A 147 -1.66 6.90 -17.90
CA SER A 147 -2.83 6.24 -18.47
C SER A 147 -3.14 4.88 -17.85
N GLY A 148 -2.12 4.18 -17.35
CA GLY A 148 -2.25 2.88 -16.69
C GLY A 148 -2.93 2.95 -15.33
N ALA A 149 -2.93 4.13 -14.69
CA ALA A 149 -3.59 4.34 -13.39
C ALA A 149 -5.09 4.02 -13.41
N ARG A 150 -5.73 4.04 -14.58
CA ARG A 150 -7.13 3.61 -14.77
C ARG A 150 -7.38 2.13 -14.48
N ASN A 151 -6.31 1.32 -14.45
CA ASN A 151 -6.39 -0.11 -14.16
C ASN A 151 -6.05 -0.45 -12.70
N ASN A 152 -5.69 0.55 -11.88
CA ASN A 152 -5.44 0.35 -10.46
C ASN A 152 -6.73 -0.04 -9.73
N PRO A 153 -6.64 -0.68 -8.55
CA PRO A 153 -7.82 -1.03 -7.78
C PRO A 153 -8.59 0.23 -7.38
N ILE A 154 -9.91 0.20 -7.56
CA ILE A 154 -10.83 1.27 -7.18
C ILE A 154 -11.53 0.85 -5.89
N LYS A 155 -11.37 1.68 -4.87
CA LYS A 155 -11.88 1.45 -3.51
C LYS A 155 -13.23 2.18 -3.33
N SER A 156 -14.22 1.51 -2.77
CA SER A 156 -15.53 2.03 -2.34
C SER A 156 -15.85 1.52 -0.94
N GLU A 157 -16.90 2.03 -0.27
CA GLU A 157 -17.11 1.81 1.18
C GLU A 157 -16.94 0.35 1.65
N ASP A 158 -17.58 -0.61 0.98
CA ASP A 158 -17.52 -2.03 1.33
C ASP A 158 -17.14 -2.93 0.12
N MET A 159 -16.45 -2.35 -0.88
CA MET A 159 -16.08 -3.06 -2.10
C MET A 159 -14.81 -2.49 -2.74
N ILE A 160 -14.01 -3.37 -3.31
CA ILE A 160 -12.88 -3.04 -4.16
C ILE A 160 -13.04 -3.68 -5.54
N SER A 161 -12.87 -2.89 -6.60
CA SER A 161 -12.85 -3.39 -7.98
C SER A 161 -11.44 -3.31 -8.56
N TYR A 162 -11.06 -4.31 -9.35
CA TYR A 162 -9.69 -4.46 -9.84
C TYR A 162 -9.60 -5.35 -11.08
N PHE A 163 -8.47 -5.23 -11.79
CA PHE A 163 -8.11 -6.14 -12.87
C PHE A 163 -7.09 -7.17 -12.37
N ALA A 164 -7.36 -8.44 -12.63
CA ALA A 164 -6.51 -9.55 -12.23
C ALA A 164 -6.29 -10.55 -13.36
N ARG A 165 -5.13 -11.22 -13.37
CA ARG A 165 -4.77 -12.20 -14.39
C ARG A 165 -4.64 -13.60 -13.78
N ARG A 166 -5.15 -14.60 -14.50
CA ARG A 166 -4.89 -16.02 -14.27
C ARG A 166 -4.56 -16.70 -15.60
N GLY A 167 -3.36 -17.24 -15.71
CA GLY A 167 -2.76 -17.65 -16.97
C GLY A 167 -2.70 -16.48 -17.95
N GLU A 168 -3.34 -16.66 -19.10
CA GLU A 168 -3.45 -15.65 -20.16
C GLU A 168 -4.73 -14.81 -20.07
N THR A 169 -5.64 -15.14 -19.13
CA THR A 169 -6.95 -14.49 -19.03
C THR A 169 -6.94 -13.36 -18.01
N TRP A 170 -7.42 -12.20 -18.44
CA TRP A 170 -7.69 -11.05 -17.58
C TRP A 170 -9.15 -11.01 -17.14
N TYR A 171 -9.38 -10.66 -15.89
CA TYR A 171 -10.67 -10.51 -15.26
C TYR A 171 -10.82 -9.09 -14.72
N TYR A 172 -12.00 -8.50 -14.89
CA TYR A 172 -12.48 -7.44 -14.02
C TYR A 172 -13.23 -8.10 -12.86
N VAL A 173 -12.88 -7.74 -11.63
CA VAL A 173 -13.40 -8.36 -10.42
C VAL A 173 -13.91 -7.27 -9.49
N GLU A 174 -15.07 -7.51 -8.88
CA GLU A 174 -15.57 -6.74 -7.75
C GLU A 174 -15.59 -7.68 -6.55
N ALA A 175 -14.87 -7.32 -5.49
CA ALA A 175 -14.84 -8.06 -4.24
C ALA A 175 -15.38 -7.15 -3.15
N GLY A 176 -16.43 -7.58 -2.46
CA GLY A 176 -17.08 -6.77 -1.44
C GLY A 176 -18.29 -7.45 -0.83
N ILE A 177 -18.96 -6.72 0.04
CA ILE A 177 -20.23 -7.15 0.64
C ILE A 177 -21.36 -6.43 -0.10
N PHE A 178 -22.09 -7.19 -0.91
CA PHE A 178 -23.19 -6.69 -1.73
C PHE A 178 -24.51 -6.87 -0.98
N ARG A 179 -25.32 -5.81 -0.91
CA ARG A 179 -26.64 -5.79 -0.28
C ARG A 179 -27.71 -5.42 -1.30
#